data_AF-A0A9X5S2S1-F1
#
_entry.id   AF-A0A9X5S2S1-F1
#
_cell.length_a   1.000
_cell.length_b   1.000
_cell.length_c   1.000
_cell.angle_alpha   90.00
_cell.angle_beta   90.00
_cell.angle_gamma   90.00
#
_symmetry.space_group_name_H-M   'P 1'
#
loop_
_entity.id
_entity.type
_entity.pdbx_description
1 polymer ?
#
loop_
_entity_poly.entity_id
_entity_poly.type
_entity_poly.pdbx_seq_one_letter_code
_entity_poly.pdbx_strand_id
1 'polypeptide(L)'
;MDNEIEKINAELADLQLKMQEAMNKKLAVHEKILASQGLELADLQKRVASLEAYRDAAIKADLLNGMKGKDAARKYGLSQGRISQIKNSDKKQ
;
A
#
# COMPACT_ATOMS: atom_id res chain seq x y z
N MET A 1 -9.32 -57.11 13.48
CA MET A 1 -8.27 -56.14 13.87
C MET A 1 -7.56 -55.59 12.64
N ASP A 2 -6.87 -56.40 11.83
CA ASP A 2 -6.12 -55.90 10.66
C ASP A 2 -7.00 -55.15 9.63
N ASN A 3 -8.19 -55.67 9.32
CA ASN A 3 -9.13 -55.06 8.36
C ASN A 3 -9.75 -53.73 8.87
N GLU A 4 -9.87 -53.56 10.19
CA GLU A 4 -10.34 -52.30 10.79
C GLU A 4 -9.25 -51.23 10.78
N ILE A 5 -8.01 -51.62 11.01
CA ILE A 5 -6.84 -50.72 10.95
C ILE A 5 -6.63 -50.23 9.51
N GLU A 6 -6.75 -51.10 8.51
CA GLU A 6 -6.68 -50.70 7.09
C GLU A 6 -7.78 -49.70 6.73
N LYS A 7 -9.01 -49.94 7.18
CA LYS A 7 -10.13 -49.02 6.96
C LYS A 7 -9.89 -47.65 7.61
N ILE A 8 -9.42 -47.63 8.85
CA ILE A 8 -9.09 -46.38 9.57
C ILE A 8 -7.97 -45.62 8.85
N ASN A 9 -6.94 -46.32 8.36
CA ASN A 9 -5.86 -45.70 7.61
C ASN A 9 -6.34 -45.09 6.28
N ALA A 10 -7.25 -45.76 5.58
CA ALA A 10 -7.86 -45.23 4.35
C ALA A 10 -8.70 -43.98 4.62
N GLU A 11 -9.49 -43.97 5.70
CA GLU A 11 -10.29 -42.81 6.12
C GLU A 11 -9.40 -41.62 6.54
N LEU A 12 -8.30 -41.89 7.25
CA LEU A 12 -7.30 -40.87 7.60
C LEU A 12 -6.64 -40.27 6.36
N ALA A 13 -6.28 -41.08 5.38
CA ALA A 13 -5.67 -40.61 4.13
C ALA A 13 -6.63 -39.73 3.32
N ASP A 14 -7.90 -40.12 3.22
CA ASP A 14 -8.94 -39.32 2.56
C ASP A 14 -9.18 -37.99 3.30
N LEU A 15 -9.20 -38.00 4.63
CA LEU A 15 -9.33 -36.79 5.43
C LEU A 15 -8.13 -35.85 5.24
N GLN A 16 -6.91 -36.38 5.21
CA GLN A 16 -5.70 -35.60 4.93
C GLN A 16 -5.75 -34.96 3.54
N LEU A 17 -6.19 -35.71 2.53
CA LEU A 17 -6.33 -35.19 1.17
C LEU A 17 -7.34 -34.04 1.12
N LYS A 18 -8.53 -34.23 1.72
CA LYS A 18 -9.57 -33.20 1.79
C LYS A 18 -9.09 -31.95 2.52
N MET A 19 -8.34 -32.11 3.61
CA MET A 19 -7.76 -31.00 4.35
C MET A 19 -6.75 -30.23 3.50
N GLN A 20 -5.87 -30.93 2.78
CA GLN A 20 -4.89 -30.33 1.89
C GLN A 20 -5.57 -29.56 0.74
N GLU A 21 -6.61 -30.12 0.13
CA GLU A 21 -7.38 -29.44 -0.92
C GLU A 21 -8.05 -28.17 -0.42
N ALA A 22 -8.66 -28.21 0.77
CA ALA A 22 -9.28 -27.04 1.39
C ALA A 22 -8.24 -25.95 1.68
N MET A 23 -7.06 -26.34 2.17
CA MET A 23 -5.94 -25.42 2.40
C MET A 23 -5.46 -24.78 1.09
N ASN A 24 -5.25 -25.58 0.05
CA ASN A 24 -4.82 -25.09 -1.26
C ASN A 24 -5.83 -24.11 -1.88
N LYS A 25 -7.14 -24.40 -1.75
CA LYS A 25 -8.20 -23.48 -2.21
C LYS A 25 -8.13 -22.15 -1.47
N LYS A 26 -7.91 -22.17 -0.15
CA LYS A 26 -7.78 -20.96 0.66
C LYS A 26 -6.54 -20.16 0.29
N LEU A 27 -5.41 -20.83 0.08
CA LEU A 27 -4.16 -20.19 -0.37
C LEU A 27 -4.36 -19.50 -1.72
N ALA A 28 -4.96 -20.17 -2.70
CA ALA A 28 -5.22 -19.60 -4.02
C ALA A 28 -6.13 -18.34 -3.96
N VAL A 29 -7.07 -18.29 -3.03
CA VAL A 29 -7.89 -17.08 -2.80
C VAL A 29 -7.04 -15.95 -2.23
N HIS A 30 -6.20 -16.23 -1.23
CA HIS A 30 -5.33 -15.22 -0.63
C HIS A 30 -4.29 -14.68 -1.61
N GLU A 31 -3.71 -15.52 -2.46
CA GLU A 31 -2.77 -15.09 -3.51
C GLU A 31 -3.42 -14.08 -4.47
N LYS A 32 -4.66 -14.33 -4.90
CA LYS A 32 -5.40 -13.41 -5.77
C LYS A 32 -5.70 -12.09 -5.07
N ILE A 33 -6.10 -12.13 -3.80
CA ILE A 33 -6.36 -10.91 -3.00
C ILE A 33 -5.09 -10.08 -2.88
N LEU A 34 -3.96 -10.71 -2.51
CA LEU A 34 -2.68 -10.02 -2.38
C LEU A 34 -2.23 -9.39 -3.70
N ALA A 35 -2.43 -10.08 -4.82
CA ALA A 35 -2.13 -9.54 -6.15
C ALA A 35 -2.98 -8.30 -6.46
N SER A 36 -4.30 -8.35 -6.22
CA SER A 36 -5.20 -7.21 -6.42
C SER A 36 -4.82 -6.02 -5.55
N GLN A 37 -4.62 -6.26 -4.25
CA GLN A 37 -4.26 -5.21 -3.29
C GLN A 37 -2.89 -4.58 -3.61
N GLY A 38 -1.94 -5.36 -4.11
CA GLY A 38 -0.65 -4.84 -4.57
C GLY A 38 -0.81 -3.83 -5.72
N LEU A 39 -1.68 -4.10 -6.68
CA LEU A 39 -1.98 -3.19 -7.78
C LEU A 39 -2.70 -1.92 -7.31
N GLU A 40 -3.69 -2.07 -6.43
CA GLU A 40 -4.43 -0.94 -5.86
C GLU A 40 -3.52 -0.02 -5.03
N LEU A 41 -2.63 -0.59 -4.22
CA LEU A 41 -1.64 0.19 -3.47
C LEU A 41 -0.69 0.95 -4.40
N ALA A 42 -0.23 0.33 -5.49
CA ALA A 42 0.63 0.98 -6.46
C ALA A 42 -0.09 2.15 -7.17
N ASP A 43 -1.38 2.01 -7.49
CA ASP A 43 -2.19 3.10 -8.05
C ASP A 43 -2.38 4.25 -7.05
N LEU A 44 -2.75 3.92 -5.81
CA LEU A 44 -2.92 4.91 -4.74
C LEU A 44 -1.62 5.68 -4.49
N GLN A 45 -0.47 5.01 -4.46
CA GLN A 45 0.83 5.66 -4.31
C GLN A 45 1.11 6.66 -5.44
N LYS A 46 0.81 6.32 -6.69
CA LYS A 46 0.96 7.24 -7.83
C LYS A 46 0.05 8.46 -7.69
N ARG A 47 -1.20 8.24 -7.29
CA ARG A 47 -2.19 9.32 -7.11
C ARG A 47 -1.78 10.26 -5.98
N VAL A 48 -1.34 9.71 -4.84
CA VAL A 48 -0.82 10.50 -3.71
C VAL A 48 0.37 11.33 -4.16
N ALA A 49 1.36 10.73 -4.83
CA ALA A 49 2.53 11.46 -5.33
C ALA A 49 2.15 12.60 -6.30
N SER A 50 1.17 12.38 -7.19
CA SER A 50 0.66 13.41 -8.10
C SER A 50 0.00 14.57 -7.35
N LEU A 51 -0.83 14.27 -6.35
CA LEU A 51 -1.48 15.29 -5.51
C LEU A 51 -0.45 16.07 -4.67
N GLU A 52 0.57 15.41 -4.16
CA GLU A 52 1.66 16.07 -3.46
C GLU A 52 2.44 17.01 -4.38
N ALA A 53 2.73 16.60 -5.61
CA ALA A 53 3.37 17.46 -6.61
C ALA A 53 2.52 18.70 -6.93
N TYR A 54 1.20 18.52 -7.08
CA TYR A 54 0.27 19.64 -7.29
C TYR A 54 0.26 20.61 -6.10
N ARG A 55 0.17 20.09 -4.88
CA ARG A 55 0.22 20.92 -3.66
C ARG A 55 1.54 21.68 -3.58
N ASP A 56 2.67 21.01 -3.81
CA ASP A 56 3.99 21.62 -3.72
C ASP A 56 4.17 22.72 -4.79
N ALA A 57 3.58 22.56 -5.99
CA ALA A 57 3.52 23.59 -7.01
C ALA A 57 2.67 24.80 -6.59
N ALA A 58 1.50 24.58 -5.97
CA ALA A 58 0.65 25.65 -5.45
C ALA A 58 1.37 26.45 -4.34
N ILE A 59 2.08 25.76 -3.45
CA ILE A 59 2.91 26.40 -2.41
C ILE A 59 3.99 27.26 -3.06
N LYS A 60 4.70 26.77 -4.07
CA LYS A 60 5.72 27.55 -4.80
C LYS A 60 5.11 28.80 -5.44
N ALA A 61 3.96 28.67 -6.09
CA ALA A 61 3.29 29.80 -6.73
C ALA A 61 2.91 30.89 -5.71
N ASP A 62 2.35 30.51 -4.55
CA ASP A 62 2.05 31.44 -3.47
C ASP A 62 3.31 32.16 -2.95
N LEU A 63 4.40 31.42 -2.75
CA LEU A 63 5.68 31.99 -2.31
C LEU A 63 6.25 32.96 -3.35
N LEU A 64 6.15 32.63 -4.64
CA LEU A 64 6.57 33.51 -5.74
C LEU A 64 5.71 34.77 -5.83
N ASN A 65 4.42 34.67 -5.51
CA ASN A 65 3.50 35.81 -5.39
C ASN A 65 3.68 36.62 -4.10
N GLY A 66 4.77 36.39 -3.36
CA GLY A 66 5.15 37.21 -2.20
C GLY A 66 4.61 36.71 -0.85
N MET A 67 3.97 35.54 -0.80
CA MET A 67 3.58 34.95 0.48
C MET A 67 4.83 34.62 1.32
N LYS A 68 4.82 35.01 2.60
CA LYS A 68 5.92 34.66 3.50
C LYS A 68 5.85 33.18 3.87
N GLY A 69 7.01 32.54 4.04
CA GLY A 69 7.09 31.12 4.38
C GLY A 69 6.35 30.73 5.67
N LYS A 70 6.30 31.63 6.67
CA LYS A 70 5.48 31.51 7.88
C LYS A 70 3.99 31.39 7.57
N ASP A 71 3.50 32.21 6.66
CA ASP A 71 2.08 32.30 6.34
C ASP A 71 1.68 31.12 5.44
N ALA A 72 2.55 30.71 4.52
CA ALA A 72 2.41 29.46 3.77
C ALA A 72 2.37 28.24 4.69
N ALA A 73 3.27 28.14 5.67
CA ALA A 73 3.28 27.07 6.67
C ALA A 73 1.94 26.95 7.38
N ARG A 74 1.36 28.09 7.78
CA ARG A 74 0.02 28.15 8.39
C ARG A 74 -1.09 27.75 7.41
N LYS A 75 -1.11 28.32 6.20
CA LYS A 75 -2.13 28.06 5.17
C LYS A 75 -2.22 26.59 4.78
N TYR A 76 -1.06 25.95 4.63
CA TYR A 76 -0.96 24.56 4.15
C TYR A 76 -0.80 23.53 5.27
N GLY A 77 -0.79 23.95 6.55
CA GLY A 77 -0.64 23.05 7.69
C GLY A 77 0.70 22.30 7.72
N LEU A 78 1.78 22.93 7.24
CA LEU A 78 3.11 22.33 7.14
C LEU A 78 4.10 23.04 8.06
N SER A 79 5.19 22.35 8.41
CA SER A 79 6.31 23.00 9.12
C SER A 79 7.02 24.02 8.22
N GLN A 80 7.59 25.07 8.80
CA GLN A 80 8.41 26.02 8.03
C GLN A 80 9.61 25.34 7.34
N GLY A 81 10.17 24.28 7.97
CA GLY A 81 11.21 23.45 7.37
C GLY A 81 10.73 22.78 6.08
N ARG A 82 9.52 22.21 6.07
CA ARG A 82 8.94 21.60 4.87
C ARG A 82 8.67 22.65 3.78
N ILE A 83 8.15 23.82 4.15
CA ILE A 83 7.99 24.93 3.20
C ILE A 83 9.34 25.34 2.57
N SER A 84 10.41 25.40 3.37
CA SER A 84 11.76 25.69 2.88
C SER A 84 12.28 24.60 1.92
N GLN A 85 12.04 23.33 2.22
CA GLN A 85 12.38 22.22 1.33
C GLN A 85 11.63 22.32 0.00
N ILE A 86 10.32 22.59 0.03
CA ILE A 86 9.49 22.74 -1.16
C ILE A 86 10.00 23.91 -2.00
N LYS A 87 10.26 25.08 -1.38
CA LYS A 87 10.80 26.27 -2.04
C LYS A 87 12.11 25.99 -2.79
N ASN A 88 12.95 25.12 -2.25
CA ASN A 88 14.29 24.83 -2.80
C ASN A 88 14.37 23.49 -3.54
N SER A 89 13.24 22.81 -3.76
CA SER A 89 13.23 21.46 -4.36
C SER A 89 13.78 21.41 -5.78
N ASP A 90 13.66 22.50 -6.55
CA ASP A 90 14.17 22.58 -7.93
C ASP A 90 15.66 22.94 -8.01
N LYS A 91 16.26 23.41 -6.91
CA LYS A 91 17.67 23.87 -6.86
C LYS A 91 18.68 22.76 -6.55
N LYS A 92 18.21 21.51 -6.47
CA LYS A 92 19.04 20.32 -6.18
C LYS A 92 19.56 19.62 -7.45
N GLN A 93 19.49 20.28 -8.61
CA GLN A 93 20.15 19.85 -9.84
C GLN A 93 21.51 20.52 -9.98
#